data_AF-A0A1R3XRH5-F1
#
_entry.id   AF-A0A1R3XRH5-F1
#
_cell.length_a   1.000
_cell.length_b   1.000
_cell.length_c   1.000
_cell.angle_alpha   90.00
_cell.angle_beta   90.00
_cell.angle_gamma   90.00
#
_symmetry.space_group_name_H-M   'P 1'
#
loop_
_entity.id
_entity.type
_entity.pdbx_description
1 polymer ?
#
loop_
_entity_poly.entity_id
_entity_poly.type
_entity_poly.pdbx_seq_one_letter_code
_entity_poly.pdbx_strand_id
1 'polypeptide(L)'
;MLLPASFAGKRLKTDTMIKKNSFVLLFLLVLASCAGTQSTTTESSAAVKAEAAVSPAKTHIDAVRQQFAPDKRVALFDVEANGNVLRGETNMPEAKADLVKRLQAAGVSFVDSVQVLPEASLEGKHQAIVTISVANLRSQPKHSAELATQATMGTPLKVWKKKDGWYLVQTPDQYLSWVDYGGVALMDQTAFNSWQQGKKLIYTKTYGFAYAKADKAATTVSDMVYGDVLVQKNKTKDFYEVSFPDGRTGFISAAEAIDYKEWVASRKPTEENLVASSKEMLGMPYLWGGTSVKGMDCSGFTKTIFFMNGLVLPRDASQQVHIGELVDTKSGWDNMRPGDLLFFGSPAKDGKPERVVHVGMWIGGNQEFIHSAGRVRINSMNPSAANHDAFELGRFLRAKRVSPEATLVDLREKSLYE
;
A
#
# COMPACT_ATOMS: atom_id res chain seq x y z
N MET A 1 38.95 33.23 20.24
CA MET A 1 38.42 33.51 21.58
C MET A 1 37.36 34.60 21.42
N LEU A 2 36.11 34.29 21.76
CA LEU A 2 34.89 35.04 21.46
C LEU A 2 34.64 36.21 22.45
N LEU A 3 34.11 37.32 21.93
CA LEU A 3 33.36 38.42 22.61
C LEU A 3 31.88 38.03 22.80
N PRO A 4 30.91 38.87 23.27
CA PRO A 4 30.89 40.17 24.01
C PRO A 4 29.94 40.15 25.27
N ALA A 5 29.93 41.09 26.23
CA ALA A 5 29.45 42.48 26.34
C ALA A 5 27.91 42.74 26.23
N SER A 6 27.34 43.35 27.28
CA SER A 6 25.94 43.81 27.44
C SER A 6 25.62 45.11 26.69
N PHE A 7 24.35 45.43 26.42
CA PHE A 7 23.77 46.76 26.69
C PHE A 7 22.23 46.78 26.57
N ALA A 8 21.62 47.71 27.30
CA ALA A 8 20.19 47.92 27.50
C ALA A 8 19.54 48.92 26.52
N GLY A 9 18.23 48.75 26.29
CA GLY A 9 17.22 49.82 26.26
C GLY A 9 17.10 50.75 25.04
N LYS A 10 15.96 50.65 24.32
CA LYS A 10 15.13 51.80 23.90
C LYS A 10 13.77 51.34 23.36
N ARG A 11 12.68 51.82 23.96
CA ARG A 11 11.31 51.78 23.45
C ARG A 11 11.09 53.00 22.56
N LEU A 12 10.49 52.82 21.38
CA LEU A 12 9.77 53.86 20.65
C LEU A 12 8.31 53.43 20.45
N LYS A 13 7.40 54.38 20.68
CA LYS A 13 5.98 54.35 20.29
C LYS A 13 5.85 54.95 18.89
N THR A 14 4.87 54.48 18.10
CA THR A 14 3.81 55.32 17.48
C THR A 14 2.80 54.45 16.70
N ASP A 15 1.53 54.62 17.07
CA ASP A 15 0.22 54.53 16.39
C ASP A 15 0.10 54.01 14.94
N THR A 16 -0.94 53.18 14.65
CA THR A 16 -2.18 53.64 13.96
C THR A 16 -3.32 52.59 13.96
N MET A 17 -4.55 53.12 14.10
CA MET A 17 -5.93 52.65 13.87
C MET A 17 -6.22 51.28 13.19
N ILE A 18 -7.17 50.53 13.78
CA ILE A 18 -8.09 49.65 13.03
C ILE A 18 -9.53 49.95 13.48
N LYS A 19 -10.34 50.44 12.52
CA LYS A 19 -11.78 50.68 12.65
C LYS A 19 -12.55 49.35 12.50
N LYS A 20 -13.60 49.22 13.31
CA LYS A 20 -14.65 48.19 13.24
C LYS A 20 -15.37 48.23 11.89
N ASN A 21 -15.63 47.08 11.29
CA ASN A 21 -16.69 46.89 10.29
C ASN A 21 -17.46 45.60 10.61
N SER A 22 -18.66 45.77 11.14
CA SER A 22 -19.69 44.73 11.21
C SER A 22 -20.48 44.78 9.90
N PHE A 23 -20.48 43.68 9.15
CA PHE A 23 -21.38 43.52 8.00
C PHE A 23 -22.44 42.48 8.36
N VAL A 24 -23.66 42.97 8.56
CA VAL A 24 -24.91 42.21 8.59
C VAL A 24 -25.33 42.01 7.14
N LEU A 25 -25.54 40.77 6.69
CA LEU A 25 -26.14 40.50 5.39
C LEU A 25 -27.51 39.86 5.57
N LEU A 26 -28.51 40.65 5.18
CA LEU A 26 -29.94 40.38 5.15
C LEU A 26 -30.26 39.60 3.87
N PHE A 27 -30.80 38.38 3.96
CA PHE A 27 -31.36 37.67 2.81
C PHE A 27 -32.86 37.95 2.72
N LEU A 28 -33.25 38.73 1.70
CA LEU A 28 -34.64 39.01 1.34
C LEU A 28 -35.23 37.84 0.53
N LEU A 29 -36.37 37.33 1.02
CA LEU A 29 -37.33 36.53 0.26
C LEU A 29 -37.96 37.42 -0.83
N VAL A 30 -38.02 36.92 -2.07
CA VAL A 30 -38.95 37.42 -3.09
C VAL A 30 -39.85 36.27 -3.52
N LEU A 31 -41.09 36.32 -3.05
CA LEU A 31 -42.24 35.60 -3.59
C LEU A 31 -42.77 36.40 -4.77
N ALA A 32 -42.90 35.78 -5.94
CA ALA A 32 -43.67 36.31 -7.05
C ALA A 32 -44.65 35.23 -7.52
N SER A 33 -45.91 35.46 -7.18
CA SER A 33 -47.08 34.79 -7.75
C SER A 33 -47.44 35.45 -9.08
N CYS A 34 -47.75 34.66 -10.10
CA CYS A 34 -48.68 35.07 -11.16
C CYS A 34 -49.45 33.83 -11.63
N ALA A 35 -50.76 33.83 -11.36
CA ALA A 35 -51.73 32.95 -12.00
C ALA A 35 -52.15 33.57 -13.33
N GLY A 36 -52.24 32.74 -14.37
CA GLY A 36 -52.76 33.11 -15.69
C GLY A 36 -53.26 31.85 -16.41
N THR A 37 -54.50 31.92 -16.88
CA THR A 37 -55.40 30.85 -17.31
C THR A 37 -55.12 30.24 -18.71
N GLN A 38 -55.25 28.91 -18.77
CA GLN A 38 -55.67 27.99 -19.87
C GLN A 38 -55.41 28.33 -21.35
N SER A 39 -54.75 27.40 -22.06
CA SER A 39 -55.34 26.74 -23.24
C SER A 39 -54.67 25.38 -23.53
N THR A 40 -55.51 24.41 -23.88
CA THR A 40 -55.27 23.03 -24.31
C THR A 40 -54.30 22.85 -25.48
N THR A 41 -53.41 21.85 -25.40
CA THR A 41 -53.19 20.84 -26.45
C THR A 41 -52.37 19.67 -25.89
N THR A 42 -52.82 18.47 -26.22
CA THR A 42 -52.23 17.13 -26.12
C THR A 42 -50.72 17.05 -26.34
N GLU A 43 -49.99 16.29 -25.50
CA GLU A 43 -49.14 15.17 -25.92
C GLU A 43 -48.45 14.44 -24.74
N SER A 44 -48.55 13.12 -24.79
CA SER A 44 -47.70 12.05 -24.22
C SER A 44 -46.41 12.45 -23.48
N SER A 45 -46.26 12.00 -22.23
CA SER A 45 -45.35 10.88 -21.92
C SER A 45 -45.47 10.50 -20.44
N ALA A 46 -46.11 9.36 -20.19
CA ALA A 46 -45.88 8.63 -18.96
C ALA A 46 -44.44 8.08 -19.02
N ALA A 47 -43.50 8.79 -18.42
CA ALA A 47 -42.16 8.27 -18.18
C ALA A 47 -42.23 7.16 -17.12
N VAL A 48 -42.55 5.95 -17.58
CA VAL A 48 -42.26 4.72 -16.84
C VAL A 48 -40.74 4.65 -16.74
N LYS A 49 -40.19 4.85 -15.53
CA LYS A 49 -38.83 4.41 -15.21
C LYS A 49 -38.81 2.89 -15.39
N ALA A 50 -38.29 2.43 -16.52
CA ALA A 50 -37.96 1.04 -16.71
C ALA A 50 -36.85 0.69 -15.71
N GLU A 51 -37.19 -0.11 -14.69
CA GLU A 51 -36.19 -0.93 -14.01
C GLU A 51 -35.49 -1.75 -15.09
N ALA A 52 -34.20 -1.50 -15.30
CA ALA A 52 -33.41 -2.29 -16.24
C ALA A 52 -33.52 -3.76 -15.80
N ALA A 53 -34.12 -4.59 -16.65
CA ALA A 53 -34.27 -6.01 -16.38
C ALA A 53 -32.90 -6.60 -16.02
N VAL A 54 -32.80 -7.19 -14.83
CA VAL A 54 -31.56 -7.80 -14.34
C VAL A 54 -31.12 -8.88 -15.34
N SER A 55 -29.95 -8.70 -15.96
CA SER A 55 -29.43 -9.67 -16.94
C SER A 55 -29.36 -11.07 -16.31
N PRO A 56 -29.84 -12.14 -17.00
CA PRO A 56 -29.71 -13.52 -16.51
C PRO A 56 -28.26 -13.93 -16.20
N ALA A 57 -27.27 -13.25 -16.81
CA ALA A 57 -25.87 -13.49 -16.55
C ALA A 57 -25.38 -12.97 -15.18
N LYS A 58 -26.09 -12.03 -14.55
CA LYS A 58 -25.62 -11.32 -13.35
C LYS A 58 -25.32 -12.28 -12.19
N THR A 59 -26.21 -13.23 -11.91
CA THR A 59 -26.01 -14.20 -10.82
C THR A 59 -24.76 -15.06 -11.03
N HIS A 60 -24.46 -15.43 -12.27
CA HIS A 60 -23.25 -16.20 -12.60
C HIS A 60 -21.98 -15.35 -12.50
N ILE A 61 -22.03 -14.10 -12.96
CA ILE A 61 -20.94 -13.11 -12.78
C ILE A 61 -20.63 -12.94 -11.29
N ASP A 62 -21.66 -12.73 -10.45
CA ASP A 62 -21.49 -12.54 -9.02
C ASP A 62 -20.92 -13.79 -8.34
N ALA A 63 -21.37 -14.99 -8.74
CA ALA A 63 -20.83 -16.25 -8.23
C ALA A 63 -19.35 -16.45 -8.58
N VAL A 64 -18.96 -16.15 -9.82
CA VAL A 64 -17.55 -16.20 -10.26
C VAL A 64 -16.73 -15.16 -9.52
N ARG A 65 -17.24 -13.93 -9.36
CA ARG A 65 -16.55 -12.89 -8.59
C ARG A 65 -16.31 -13.36 -7.15
N GLN A 66 -17.31 -13.92 -6.48
CA GLN A 66 -17.19 -14.41 -5.11
C GLN A 66 -16.18 -15.57 -4.99
N GLN A 67 -16.08 -16.43 -6.01
CA GLN A 67 -15.19 -17.58 -6.00
C GLN A 67 -13.73 -17.19 -6.31
N PHE A 68 -13.50 -16.34 -7.30
CA PHE A 68 -12.16 -16.07 -7.83
C PHE A 68 -11.58 -14.72 -7.39
N ALA A 69 -12.40 -13.69 -7.19
CA ALA A 69 -11.98 -12.36 -6.77
C ALA A 69 -12.85 -11.78 -5.64
N PRO A 70 -12.92 -12.46 -4.48
CA PRO A 70 -13.65 -11.93 -3.33
C PRO A 70 -13.01 -10.63 -2.79
N ASP A 71 -11.73 -10.38 -3.06
CA ASP A 71 -11.03 -9.15 -2.72
C ASP A 71 -10.41 -8.49 -3.96
N LYS A 72 -11.03 -7.41 -4.42
CA LYS A 72 -10.61 -6.64 -5.59
C LYS A 72 -9.21 -6.01 -5.49
N ARG A 73 -8.65 -5.95 -4.27
CA ARG A 73 -7.30 -5.43 -4.05
C ARG A 73 -6.23 -6.42 -4.50
N VAL A 74 -6.54 -7.70 -4.66
CA VAL A 74 -5.55 -8.72 -5.02
C VAL A 74 -5.91 -9.52 -6.26
N ALA A 75 -7.17 -9.47 -6.70
CA ALA A 75 -7.65 -10.13 -7.90
C ALA A 75 -8.61 -9.21 -8.67
N LEU A 76 -8.44 -9.12 -9.99
CA LEU A 76 -9.28 -8.29 -10.84
C LEU A 76 -10.28 -9.18 -11.60
N PHE A 77 -11.56 -8.99 -11.28
CA PHE A 77 -12.68 -9.53 -12.06
C PHE A 77 -13.78 -8.46 -12.12
N ASP A 78 -13.58 -7.48 -12.99
CA ASP A 78 -14.50 -6.38 -13.23
C ASP A 78 -15.31 -6.67 -14.49
N VAL A 79 -16.23 -7.64 -14.38
CA VAL A 79 -17.10 -8.08 -15.46
C VAL A 79 -18.54 -7.70 -15.16
N GLU A 80 -19.23 -7.17 -16.17
CA GLU A 80 -20.63 -6.79 -16.13
C GLU A 80 -21.37 -7.28 -17.38
N ALA A 81 -22.69 -7.37 -17.30
CA ALA A 81 -23.55 -7.69 -18.42
C ALA A 81 -24.42 -6.49 -18.80
N ASN A 82 -24.36 -6.09 -20.07
CA ASN A 82 -25.26 -5.10 -20.66
C ASN A 82 -26.11 -5.81 -21.73
N GLY A 83 -27.35 -6.13 -21.38
CA GLY A 83 -28.18 -7.04 -22.18
C GLY A 83 -27.54 -8.43 -22.25
N ASN A 84 -27.22 -8.87 -23.47
CA ASN A 84 -26.51 -10.12 -23.75
C ASN A 84 -24.99 -9.94 -23.88
N VAL A 85 -24.45 -8.72 -23.80
CA VAL A 85 -23.01 -8.51 -23.98
C VAL A 85 -22.31 -8.51 -22.62
N LEU A 86 -21.37 -9.43 -22.44
CA LEU A 86 -20.45 -9.43 -21.31
C LEU A 86 -19.29 -8.48 -21.61
N ARG A 87 -19.03 -7.51 -20.73
CA ARG A 87 -17.98 -6.50 -20.91
C ARG A 87 -17.16 -6.36 -19.63
N GLY A 88 -16.00 -5.72 -19.77
CA GLY A 88 -15.09 -5.46 -18.67
C GLY A 88 -13.81 -6.27 -18.81
N GLU A 89 -13.17 -6.58 -17.69
CA GLU A 89 -11.81 -7.09 -17.67
C GLU A 89 -11.53 -8.03 -16.50
N THR A 90 -10.56 -8.92 -16.69
CA THR A 90 -10.06 -9.81 -15.64
C THR A 90 -8.56 -10.06 -15.81
N ASN A 91 -7.82 -10.19 -14.71
CA ASN A 91 -6.44 -10.69 -14.74
C ASN A 91 -6.35 -12.22 -14.51
N MET A 92 -7.50 -12.89 -14.46
CA MET A 92 -7.63 -14.34 -14.22
C MET A 92 -8.34 -14.99 -15.43
N PRO A 93 -7.59 -15.62 -16.35
CA PRO A 93 -8.16 -16.37 -17.47
C PRO A 93 -9.13 -17.48 -17.03
N GLU A 94 -8.83 -18.15 -15.92
CA GLU A 94 -9.64 -19.23 -15.34
C GLU A 94 -11.01 -18.75 -14.85
N ALA A 95 -11.11 -17.54 -14.29
CA ALA A 95 -12.38 -16.96 -13.87
C ALA A 95 -13.29 -16.68 -15.07
N LYS A 96 -12.72 -16.18 -16.17
CA LYS A 96 -13.46 -16.00 -17.43
C LYS A 96 -13.93 -17.34 -17.99
N ALA A 97 -13.05 -18.34 -18.02
CA ALA A 97 -13.40 -19.68 -18.51
C ALA A 97 -14.54 -20.31 -17.69
N ASP A 98 -14.51 -20.17 -16.36
CA ASP A 98 -15.57 -20.65 -15.48
C ASP A 98 -16.90 -19.90 -15.71
N LEU A 99 -16.86 -18.57 -15.90
CA LEU A 99 -18.06 -17.80 -16.25
C LEU A 99 -18.70 -18.29 -17.55
N VAL A 100 -17.91 -18.43 -18.61
CA VAL A 100 -18.37 -18.93 -19.91
C VAL A 100 -19.03 -20.31 -19.76
N LYS A 101 -18.39 -21.22 -19.04
CA LYS A 101 -18.92 -22.57 -18.78
C LYS A 101 -20.25 -22.53 -18.04
N ARG A 102 -20.39 -21.69 -17.01
CA ARG A 102 -21.64 -21.54 -16.23
C ARG A 102 -22.78 -21.02 -17.09
N LEU A 103 -22.52 -19.99 -17.89
CA LEU A 103 -23.54 -19.39 -18.76
C LEU A 103 -24.02 -20.38 -19.82
N GLN A 104 -23.10 -21.12 -20.44
CA GLN A 104 -23.42 -22.17 -21.41
C GLN A 104 -24.26 -23.29 -20.76
N ALA A 105 -23.88 -23.77 -19.57
CA ALA A 105 -24.63 -24.80 -18.85
C ALA A 105 -26.03 -24.33 -18.43
N ALA A 106 -26.20 -23.03 -18.16
CA ALA A 106 -27.48 -22.42 -17.83
C ALA A 106 -28.33 -22.03 -19.05
N GLY A 107 -27.85 -22.27 -20.28
CA GLY A 107 -28.55 -21.88 -21.50
C GLY A 107 -28.69 -20.36 -21.69
N VAL A 108 -27.84 -19.57 -21.03
CA VAL A 108 -27.86 -18.11 -21.15
C VAL A 108 -27.13 -17.70 -22.43
N SER A 109 -27.81 -16.98 -23.33
CA SER A 109 -27.18 -16.42 -24.53
C SER A 109 -26.33 -15.20 -24.18
N PHE A 110 -25.09 -15.16 -24.69
CA PHE A 110 -24.18 -14.04 -24.46
C PHE A 110 -23.25 -13.78 -25.65
N VAL A 111 -22.76 -12.54 -25.73
CA VAL A 111 -21.63 -12.12 -26.56
C VAL A 111 -20.47 -11.81 -25.62
N ASP A 112 -19.35 -12.50 -25.78
CA ASP A 112 -18.15 -12.29 -24.96
C ASP A 112 -17.33 -11.12 -25.49
N SER A 113 -17.25 -10.04 -24.71
CA SER A 113 -16.35 -8.91 -24.93
C SER A 113 -15.52 -8.62 -23.67
N VAL A 114 -15.29 -9.65 -22.83
CA VAL A 114 -14.46 -9.53 -21.63
C VAL A 114 -12.99 -9.60 -22.02
N GLN A 115 -12.24 -8.57 -21.65
CA GLN A 115 -10.79 -8.53 -21.85
C GLN A 115 -10.07 -9.37 -20.78
N VAL A 116 -9.16 -10.22 -21.21
CA VAL A 116 -8.21 -10.90 -20.30
C VAL A 116 -6.90 -10.12 -20.34
N LEU A 117 -6.43 -9.67 -19.19
CA LEU A 117 -5.17 -8.94 -19.03
C LEU A 117 -3.98 -9.92 -18.94
N PRO A 118 -2.75 -9.52 -19.30
CA PRO A 118 -2.31 -8.16 -19.65
C PRO A 118 -2.89 -7.60 -20.95
N GLU A 119 -3.07 -6.28 -21.05
CA GLU A 119 -3.54 -5.65 -22.29
C GLU A 119 -2.53 -5.82 -23.45
N ALA A 120 -3.03 -6.01 -24.67
CA ALA A 120 -2.18 -6.15 -25.85
C ALA A 120 -1.32 -4.90 -26.15
N SER A 121 -1.80 -3.70 -25.77
CA SER A 121 -1.08 -2.44 -25.96
C SER A 121 0.15 -2.27 -25.06
N LEU A 122 0.44 -3.22 -24.17
CA LEU A 122 1.72 -3.29 -23.45
C LEU A 122 2.86 -3.85 -24.32
N GLU A 123 2.56 -4.43 -25.48
CA GLU A 123 3.59 -4.92 -26.42
C GLU A 123 4.56 -5.91 -25.76
N GLY A 124 4.04 -6.78 -24.88
CA GLY A 124 4.83 -7.78 -24.14
C GLY A 124 5.54 -7.24 -22.88
N LYS A 125 5.45 -5.94 -22.58
CA LYS A 125 6.04 -5.32 -21.38
C LYS A 125 5.19 -5.53 -20.14
N HIS A 126 5.10 -6.78 -19.71
CA HIS A 126 4.26 -7.22 -18.59
C HIS A 126 5.00 -7.16 -17.24
N GLN A 127 6.26 -6.71 -17.23
CA GLN A 127 7.05 -6.51 -16.03
C GLN A 127 7.43 -5.04 -15.88
N ALA A 128 7.62 -4.60 -14.65
CA ALA A 128 8.27 -3.33 -14.36
C ALA A 128 9.13 -3.43 -13.11
N ILE A 129 10.16 -2.59 -13.02
CA ILE A 129 10.96 -2.44 -11.80
C ILE A 129 10.81 -1.00 -11.29
N VAL A 130 10.62 -0.84 -9.98
CA VAL A 130 10.60 0.49 -9.35
C VAL A 130 11.98 1.17 -9.44
N THR A 131 12.03 2.40 -9.93
CA THR A 131 13.28 3.12 -10.26
C THR A 131 13.65 4.23 -9.27
N ILE A 132 12.72 4.63 -8.41
CA ILE A 132 12.89 5.65 -7.37
C ILE A 132 12.85 4.98 -5.99
N SER A 133 13.40 5.64 -4.95
CA SER A 133 13.53 5.04 -3.62
C SER A 133 12.19 4.54 -3.07
N VAL A 134 11.11 5.29 -3.32
CA VAL A 134 9.75 4.92 -2.90
C VAL A 134 8.75 5.38 -3.96
N ALA A 135 8.18 4.44 -4.70
CA ALA A 135 7.06 4.71 -5.60
C ALA A 135 5.73 4.72 -4.85
N ASN A 136 4.88 5.69 -5.19
CA ASN A 136 3.54 5.83 -4.65
C ASN A 136 2.53 5.14 -5.56
N LEU A 137 1.84 4.13 -5.05
CA LEU A 137 0.86 3.35 -5.80
C LEU A 137 -0.55 3.72 -5.33
N ARG A 138 -1.40 4.14 -6.25
CA ARG A 138 -2.69 4.78 -5.97
C ARG A 138 -3.88 3.91 -6.34
N SER A 139 -5.02 4.20 -5.74
CA SER A 139 -6.27 3.47 -6.02
C SER A 139 -6.86 3.73 -7.41
N GLN A 140 -6.48 4.85 -8.05
CA GLN A 140 -6.90 5.23 -9.40
C GLN A 140 -5.73 5.91 -10.15
N PRO A 141 -5.74 5.93 -11.49
CA PRO A 141 -4.66 6.50 -12.31
C PRO A 141 -4.69 8.04 -12.34
N LYS A 142 -4.51 8.66 -11.18
CA LYS A 142 -4.43 10.12 -11.03
C LYS A 142 -3.77 10.48 -9.70
N HIS A 143 -3.05 11.60 -9.66
CA HIS A 143 -2.33 12.02 -8.44
C HIS A 143 -3.26 12.32 -7.25
N SER A 144 -4.51 12.74 -7.49
CA SER A 144 -5.48 13.04 -6.43
C SER A 144 -6.12 11.78 -5.82
N ALA A 145 -5.86 10.60 -6.37
CA ALA A 145 -6.37 9.35 -5.85
C ALA A 145 -5.66 8.98 -4.54
N GLU A 146 -6.36 8.23 -3.70
CA GLU A 146 -5.83 7.71 -2.45
C GLU A 146 -4.50 6.97 -2.67
N LEU A 147 -3.52 7.22 -1.80
CA LEU A 147 -2.31 6.41 -1.72
C LEU A 147 -2.71 5.04 -1.15
N ALA A 148 -2.69 4.01 -1.99
CA ALA A 148 -3.13 2.68 -1.62
C ALA A 148 -1.98 1.86 -1.01
N THR A 149 -0.78 1.98 -1.58
CA THR A 149 0.44 1.33 -1.08
C THR A 149 1.68 2.04 -1.60
N GLN A 150 2.87 1.56 -1.22
CA GLN A 150 4.14 1.97 -1.79
C GLN A 150 4.97 0.73 -2.18
N ALA A 151 5.98 0.94 -3.02
CA ALA A 151 6.99 -0.05 -3.36
C ALA A 151 8.37 0.62 -3.37
N THR A 152 9.39 -0.05 -2.85
CA THR A 152 10.77 0.46 -2.80
C THR A 152 11.53 0.16 -4.08
N MET A 153 12.65 0.86 -4.30
CA MET A 153 13.47 0.68 -5.49
C MET A 153 13.87 -0.78 -5.70
N GLY A 154 13.86 -1.23 -6.95
CA GLY A 154 14.18 -2.60 -7.31
C GLY A 154 13.00 -3.58 -7.15
N THR A 155 11.89 -3.19 -6.50
CA THR A 155 10.69 -4.04 -6.40
C THR A 155 10.16 -4.39 -7.79
N PRO A 156 10.05 -5.69 -8.14
CA PRO A 156 9.44 -6.12 -9.39
C PRO A 156 7.91 -6.03 -9.29
N LEU A 157 7.29 -5.62 -10.38
CA LEU A 157 5.85 -5.43 -10.51
C LEU A 157 5.36 -6.16 -11.75
N LYS A 158 4.24 -6.86 -11.65
CA LYS A 158 3.49 -7.29 -12.84
C LYS A 158 2.71 -6.10 -13.38
N VAL A 159 2.66 -5.93 -14.70
CA VAL A 159 1.93 -4.85 -15.36
C VAL A 159 0.75 -5.43 -16.12
N TRP A 160 -0.45 -4.95 -15.79
CA TRP A 160 -1.71 -5.48 -16.34
C TRP A 160 -2.29 -4.61 -17.43
N LYS A 161 -2.24 -3.28 -17.26
CA LYS A 161 -2.74 -2.33 -18.27
C LYS A 161 -2.19 -0.93 -18.07
N LYS A 162 -2.38 -0.05 -19.06
CA LYS A 162 -1.97 1.35 -19.00
C LYS A 162 -3.15 2.30 -19.24
N LYS A 163 -3.10 3.46 -18.60
CA LYS A 163 -4.10 4.52 -18.78
C LYS A 163 -3.50 5.87 -18.42
N ASP A 164 -3.50 6.82 -19.36
CA ASP A 164 -3.14 8.22 -19.14
C ASP A 164 -1.78 8.43 -18.44
N GLY A 165 -0.76 7.63 -18.80
CA GLY A 165 0.57 7.68 -18.18
C GLY A 165 0.69 6.89 -16.86
N TRP A 166 -0.34 6.14 -16.47
CA TRP A 166 -0.32 5.25 -15.32
C TRP A 166 -0.36 3.79 -15.74
N TYR A 167 0.19 2.93 -14.90
CA TYR A 167 0.15 1.48 -15.09
C TYR A 167 -0.60 0.83 -13.93
N LEU A 168 -1.60 0.00 -14.24
CA LEU A 168 -2.17 -0.91 -13.25
C LEU A 168 -1.15 -2.02 -13.04
N VAL A 169 -0.60 -2.07 -11.85
CA VAL A 169 0.45 -3.00 -11.46
C VAL A 169 0.00 -3.89 -10.32
N GLN A 170 0.72 -4.99 -10.14
CA GLN A 170 0.58 -5.87 -8.98
C GLN A 170 1.94 -6.08 -8.31
N THR A 171 2.01 -5.74 -7.03
CA THR A 171 3.19 -5.92 -6.18
C THR A 171 3.35 -7.38 -5.74
N PRO A 172 4.52 -7.80 -5.21
CA PRO A 172 4.76 -9.17 -4.76
C PRO A 172 3.81 -9.68 -3.67
N ASP A 173 3.26 -8.76 -2.85
CA ASP A 173 2.18 -9.03 -1.88
C ASP A 173 0.78 -9.15 -2.52
N GLN A 174 0.74 -9.34 -3.85
CA GLN A 174 -0.44 -9.45 -4.72
C GLN A 174 -1.30 -8.19 -4.85
N TYR A 175 -0.88 -7.05 -4.30
CA TYR A 175 -1.72 -5.86 -4.25
C TYR A 175 -1.81 -5.12 -5.60
N LEU A 176 -3.04 -4.91 -6.09
CA LEU A 176 -3.37 -4.21 -7.33
C LEU A 176 -3.53 -2.71 -7.07
N SER A 177 -2.78 -1.91 -7.82
CA SER A 177 -2.81 -0.44 -7.70
C SER A 177 -2.16 0.24 -8.91
N TRP A 178 -2.29 1.56 -9.02
CA TRP A 178 -1.80 2.33 -10.15
C TRP A 178 -0.50 3.06 -9.80
N VAL A 179 0.53 2.88 -10.63
CA VAL A 179 1.80 3.60 -10.51
C VAL A 179 1.97 4.57 -11.68
N ASP A 180 2.53 5.74 -11.40
CA ASP A 180 2.90 6.74 -12.41
C ASP A 180 4.11 6.25 -13.22
N TYR A 181 4.14 6.55 -14.52
CA TYR A 181 5.21 6.14 -15.42
C TYR A 181 6.62 6.58 -14.97
N GLY A 182 6.75 7.69 -14.25
CA GLY A 182 8.03 8.21 -13.80
C GLY A 182 8.68 7.39 -12.68
N GLY A 183 7.93 6.51 -12.01
CA GLY A 183 8.43 5.71 -10.89
C GLY A 183 8.91 4.30 -11.26
N VAL A 184 8.78 3.90 -12.53
CA VAL A 184 9.02 2.51 -12.97
C VAL A 184 9.71 2.43 -14.33
N ALA A 185 10.50 1.39 -14.53
CA ALA A 185 11.03 0.99 -15.84
C ALA A 185 10.25 -0.24 -16.32
N LEU A 186 9.48 -0.08 -17.42
CA LEU A 186 8.79 -1.19 -18.08
C LEU A 186 9.78 -2.13 -18.78
N MET A 187 9.56 -3.43 -18.66
CA MET A 187 10.42 -4.47 -19.22
C MET A 187 9.57 -5.55 -19.89
N ASP A 188 10.05 -6.04 -21.03
CA ASP A 188 9.65 -7.36 -21.53
C ASP A 188 10.34 -8.47 -20.71
N GLN A 189 10.00 -9.72 -20.99
CA GLN A 189 10.56 -10.85 -20.25
C GLN A 189 12.08 -10.98 -20.41
N THR A 190 12.64 -10.63 -21.57
CA THR A 190 14.08 -10.73 -21.85
C THR A 190 14.85 -9.71 -21.03
N ALA A 191 14.41 -8.45 -21.04
CA ALA A 191 15.01 -7.37 -20.23
C ALA A 191 14.87 -7.66 -18.73
N PHE A 192 13.72 -8.17 -18.30
CA PHE A 192 13.49 -8.55 -16.90
C PHE A 192 14.43 -9.69 -16.46
N ASN A 193 14.56 -10.75 -17.27
CA ASN A 193 15.49 -11.85 -16.99
C ASN A 193 16.94 -11.36 -16.92
N SER A 194 17.34 -10.46 -17.83
CA SER A 194 18.68 -9.86 -17.81
C SER A 194 18.92 -9.04 -16.53
N TRP A 195 17.91 -8.27 -16.09
CA TRP A 195 17.97 -7.56 -14.83
C TRP A 195 18.11 -8.52 -13.64
N GLN A 196 17.33 -9.62 -13.59
CA GLN A 196 17.38 -10.62 -12.53
C GLN A 196 18.76 -11.30 -12.41
N GLN A 197 19.44 -11.56 -13.54
CA GLN A 197 20.78 -12.16 -13.54
C GLN A 197 21.87 -11.26 -12.93
N GLY A 198 21.65 -9.94 -12.88
CA GLY A 198 22.58 -9.01 -12.25
C GLY A 198 22.72 -9.26 -10.75
N LYS A 199 23.96 -9.26 -10.24
CA LYS A 199 24.23 -9.40 -8.80
C LYS A 199 23.53 -8.28 -8.02
N LYS A 200 22.68 -8.61 -7.04
CA LYS A 200 21.88 -7.63 -6.30
C LYS A 200 22.52 -7.21 -4.98
N LEU A 201 22.35 -5.93 -4.65
CA LEU A 201 22.63 -5.36 -3.33
C LEU A 201 21.33 -4.85 -2.72
N ILE A 202 21.13 -5.10 -1.44
CA ILE A 202 20.04 -4.51 -0.66
C ILE A 202 20.59 -3.46 0.31
N TYR A 203 19.95 -2.29 0.33
CA TYR A 203 20.28 -1.19 1.23
C TYR A 203 19.68 -1.44 2.61
N THR A 204 20.50 -1.33 3.66
CA THR A 204 20.16 -1.79 5.02
C THR A 204 20.09 -0.66 6.05
N LYS A 205 20.33 0.59 5.66
CA LYS A 205 20.08 1.74 6.53
C LYS A 205 18.68 2.27 6.29
N THR A 206 18.11 2.89 7.33
CA THR A 206 16.79 3.53 7.24
C THR A 206 16.79 4.64 6.19
N TYR A 207 17.85 5.43 6.10
CA TYR A 207 17.94 6.48 5.09
C TYR A 207 19.40 6.77 4.71
N GLY A 208 19.61 7.12 3.45
CA GLY A 208 20.89 7.63 2.96
C GLY A 208 20.82 8.02 1.50
N PHE A 209 21.95 7.91 0.79
CA PHE A 209 22.07 8.42 -0.58
C PHE A 209 23.01 7.57 -1.44
N ALA A 210 22.75 7.60 -2.74
CA ALA A 210 23.69 7.23 -3.78
C ALA A 210 24.32 8.48 -4.39
N TYR A 211 25.61 8.41 -4.73
CA TYR A 211 26.42 9.53 -5.17
C TYR A 211 26.97 9.32 -6.58
N ALA A 212 27.25 10.41 -7.30
CA ALA A 212 27.75 10.34 -8.68
C ALA A 212 29.21 9.81 -8.78
N LYS A 213 29.95 9.86 -7.67
CA LYS A 213 31.32 9.33 -7.53
C LYS A 213 31.43 8.55 -6.22
N ALA A 214 32.49 7.76 -6.05
CA ALA A 214 32.82 7.05 -4.81
C ALA A 214 33.29 8.01 -3.69
N ASP A 215 32.45 9.00 -3.37
CA ASP A 215 32.68 10.07 -2.41
C ASP A 215 31.33 10.57 -1.90
N LYS A 216 31.14 10.62 -0.57
CA LYS A 216 29.89 11.11 0.05
C LYS A 216 29.69 12.62 -0.12
N ALA A 217 30.74 13.36 -0.50
CA ALA A 217 30.65 14.78 -0.83
C ALA A 217 30.29 15.04 -2.30
N ALA A 218 30.25 14.00 -3.15
CA ALA A 218 29.84 14.16 -4.54
C ALA A 218 28.33 14.40 -4.67
N THR A 219 27.92 14.88 -5.85
CA THR A 219 26.50 15.11 -6.17
C THR A 219 25.66 13.86 -5.93
N THR A 220 24.53 14.02 -5.24
CA THR A 220 23.53 12.98 -5.04
C THR A 220 22.86 12.59 -6.36
N VAL A 221 22.76 11.29 -6.61
CA VAL A 221 22.00 10.70 -7.74
C VAL A 221 20.56 10.38 -7.33
N SER A 222 20.41 9.82 -6.12
CA SER A 222 19.13 9.46 -5.52
C SER A 222 19.31 9.37 -4.01
N ASP A 223 18.24 9.60 -3.27
CA ASP A 223 18.14 9.07 -1.92
C ASP A 223 17.92 7.55 -1.94
N MET A 224 18.22 6.92 -0.81
CA MET A 224 18.12 5.48 -0.56
C MET A 224 17.31 5.25 0.71
N VAL A 225 16.49 4.20 0.72
CA VAL A 225 15.71 3.77 1.88
C VAL A 225 15.89 2.29 2.19
N TYR A 226 15.48 1.93 3.40
CA TYR A 226 15.53 0.56 3.89
C TYR A 226 14.84 -0.42 2.94
N GLY A 227 15.61 -1.39 2.42
CA GLY A 227 15.10 -2.40 1.50
C GLY A 227 15.16 -2.02 0.01
N ASP A 228 15.76 -0.89 -0.37
CA ASP A 228 16.06 -0.60 -1.78
C ASP A 228 17.03 -1.64 -2.35
N VAL A 229 16.74 -2.12 -3.57
CA VAL A 229 17.55 -3.12 -4.26
C VAL A 229 18.09 -2.59 -5.59
N LEU A 230 19.39 -2.77 -5.79
CA LEU A 230 20.15 -2.29 -6.93
C LEU A 230 21.03 -3.39 -7.52
N VAL A 231 21.44 -3.23 -8.78
CA VAL A 231 22.42 -4.14 -9.40
C VAL A 231 23.84 -3.65 -9.10
N GLN A 232 24.68 -4.51 -8.54
CA GLN A 232 26.10 -4.25 -8.37
C GLN A 232 26.82 -4.31 -9.72
N LYS A 233 27.59 -3.26 -10.05
CA LYS A 233 28.50 -3.24 -11.19
C LYS A 233 29.94 -3.52 -10.78
N ASN A 234 30.41 -2.88 -9.72
CA ASN A 234 31.77 -3.00 -9.23
C ASN A 234 31.83 -2.77 -7.71
N LYS A 235 32.94 -3.14 -7.07
CA LYS A 235 33.19 -2.93 -5.64
C LYS A 235 34.58 -2.35 -5.44
N THR A 236 34.65 -1.24 -4.71
CA THR A 236 35.87 -0.71 -4.09
C THR A 236 35.88 -1.05 -2.61
N LYS A 237 36.89 -0.59 -1.86
CA LYS A 237 36.95 -0.82 -0.40
C LYS A 237 35.72 -0.26 0.33
N ASP A 238 35.35 0.98 0.01
CA ASP A 238 34.36 1.74 0.80
C ASP A 238 33.02 1.95 0.07
N PHE A 239 32.97 1.67 -1.24
CA PHE A 239 31.78 1.88 -2.08
C PHE A 239 31.50 0.72 -3.03
N TYR A 240 30.21 0.48 -3.29
CA TYR A 240 29.74 -0.27 -4.45
C TYR A 240 29.40 0.70 -5.58
N GLU A 241 29.88 0.43 -6.79
CA GLU A 241 29.29 1.02 -8.00
C GLU A 241 28.02 0.22 -8.33
N VAL A 242 26.92 0.93 -8.54
CA VAL A 242 25.58 0.36 -8.71
C VAL A 242 24.90 0.89 -9.97
N SER A 243 24.04 0.05 -10.56
CA SER A 243 23.10 0.42 -11.61
C SER A 243 21.69 0.46 -11.04
N PHE A 244 21.01 1.57 -11.27
CA PHE A 244 19.59 1.74 -11.03
C PHE A 244 18.78 0.99 -12.09
N PRO A 245 17.51 0.62 -11.80
CA PRO A 245 16.69 -0.10 -12.77
C PRO A 245 16.36 0.68 -14.05
N ASP A 246 16.49 2.02 -14.03
CA ASP A 246 16.34 2.90 -15.21
C ASP A 246 17.66 3.15 -15.96
N GLY A 247 18.75 2.49 -15.56
CA GLY A 247 20.06 2.62 -16.19
C GLY A 247 20.93 3.76 -15.66
N ARG A 248 20.44 4.60 -14.73
CA ARG A 248 21.34 5.51 -13.98
C ARG A 248 22.42 4.69 -13.27
N THR A 249 23.59 5.28 -13.08
CA THR A 249 24.66 4.69 -12.27
C THR A 249 24.99 5.58 -11.08
N GLY A 250 25.56 5.00 -10.05
CA GLY A 250 26.01 5.73 -8.88
C GLY A 250 26.84 4.87 -7.94
N PHE A 251 27.16 5.44 -6.78
CA PHE A 251 27.95 4.80 -5.75
C PHE A 251 27.21 4.85 -4.42
N ILE A 252 27.10 3.70 -3.75
CA ILE A 252 26.57 3.60 -2.38
C ILE A 252 27.66 3.09 -1.45
N SER A 253 27.62 3.49 -0.18
CA SER A 253 28.61 3.03 0.79
C SER A 253 28.52 1.52 1.01
N ALA A 254 29.66 0.84 0.97
CA ALA A 254 29.72 -0.61 1.17
C ALA A 254 29.31 -1.06 2.59
N ALA A 255 29.31 -0.13 3.56
CA ALA A 255 28.85 -0.38 4.93
C ALA A 255 27.32 -0.24 5.10
N GLU A 256 26.62 0.25 4.08
CA GLU A 256 25.18 0.54 4.11
C GLU A 256 24.38 -0.46 3.27
N ALA A 257 25.04 -1.34 2.53
CA ALA A 257 24.41 -2.36 1.69
C ALA A 257 25.14 -3.70 1.80
N ILE A 258 24.41 -4.77 1.56
CA ILE A 258 24.90 -6.14 1.59
C ILE A 258 24.47 -6.85 0.30
N ASP A 259 25.21 -7.87 -0.10
CA ASP A 259 24.78 -8.79 -1.16
C ASP A 259 23.41 -9.38 -0.81
N TYR A 260 22.50 -9.40 -1.77
CA TYR A 260 21.13 -9.83 -1.52
C TYR A 260 21.03 -11.30 -1.11
N LYS A 261 21.83 -12.19 -1.72
CA LYS A 261 21.84 -13.62 -1.36
C LYS A 261 22.36 -13.82 0.05
N GLU A 262 23.44 -13.14 0.39
CA GLU A 262 23.99 -13.15 1.76
C GLU A 262 22.97 -12.61 2.77
N TRP A 263 22.26 -11.52 2.42
CA TRP A 263 21.22 -10.96 3.26
C TRP A 263 20.07 -11.94 3.49
N VAL A 264 19.51 -12.53 2.44
CA VAL A 264 18.45 -13.54 2.51
C VAL A 264 18.89 -14.73 3.36
N ALA A 265 20.06 -15.30 3.08
CA ALA A 265 20.58 -16.46 3.81
C ALA A 265 20.79 -16.18 5.30
N SER A 266 21.05 -14.92 5.67
CA SER A 266 21.18 -14.49 7.06
C SER A 266 19.84 -14.24 7.78
N ARG A 267 18.72 -14.16 7.06
CA ARG A 267 17.42 -13.82 7.66
C ARG A 267 16.92 -14.94 8.54
N LYS A 268 16.61 -14.58 9.78
CA LYS A 268 15.89 -15.41 10.75
C LYS A 268 14.78 -14.57 11.35
N PRO A 269 13.50 -14.84 11.08
CA PRO A 269 12.39 -14.10 11.67
C PRO A 269 12.16 -14.54 13.12
N THR A 270 13.19 -14.44 13.97
CA THR A 270 13.07 -14.69 15.41
C THR A 270 12.41 -13.50 16.09
N GLU A 271 11.89 -13.74 17.28
CA GLU A 271 11.26 -12.71 18.12
C GLU A 271 12.18 -11.49 18.32
N GLU A 272 13.45 -11.74 18.61
CA GLU A 272 14.46 -10.70 18.84
C GLU A 272 14.71 -9.87 17.58
N ASN A 273 14.79 -10.52 16.42
CA ASN A 273 15.05 -9.83 15.15
C ASN A 273 13.85 -8.99 14.70
N LEU A 274 12.62 -9.51 14.86
CA LEU A 274 11.40 -8.75 14.57
C LEU A 274 11.32 -7.51 15.47
N VAL A 275 11.56 -7.67 16.78
CA VAL A 275 11.59 -6.55 17.73
C VAL A 275 12.70 -5.56 17.38
N ALA A 276 13.91 -6.02 17.04
CA ALA A 276 15.02 -5.16 16.65
C ALA A 276 14.67 -4.32 15.41
N SER A 277 14.20 -4.95 14.32
CA SER A 277 13.77 -4.24 13.11
C SER A 277 12.64 -3.24 13.38
N SER A 278 11.69 -3.58 14.25
CA SER A 278 10.61 -2.66 14.61
C SER A 278 11.11 -1.40 15.31
N LYS A 279 12.12 -1.54 16.18
CA LYS A 279 12.70 -0.43 16.96
C LYS A 279 13.59 0.49 16.13
N GLU A 280 14.17 0.01 15.03
CA GLU A 280 14.90 0.87 14.07
C GLU A 280 14.02 1.96 13.44
N MET A 281 12.70 1.74 13.42
CA MET A 281 11.72 2.66 12.84
C MET A 281 11.00 3.50 13.91
N LEU A 282 11.39 3.43 15.18
CA LEU A 282 10.75 4.18 16.25
C LEU A 282 10.77 5.69 15.95
N GLY A 283 9.63 6.35 16.07
CA GLY A 283 9.47 7.78 15.80
C GLY A 283 9.17 8.14 14.35
N MET A 284 9.28 7.21 13.38
CA MET A 284 8.95 7.47 11.99
C MET A 284 7.48 7.90 11.84
N PRO A 285 7.16 8.91 11.02
CA PRO A 285 5.82 9.48 10.95
C PRO A 285 4.81 8.50 10.35
N TYR A 286 3.55 8.61 10.79
CA TYR A 286 2.46 7.90 10.16
C TYR A 286 2.14 8.50 8.79
N LEU A 287 1.95 7.65 7.78
CA LEU A 287 1.46 8.03 6.45
C LEU A 287 0.47 6.99 5.96
N TRP A 288 -0.78 7.38 5.71
CA TRP A 288 -1.79 6.49 5.12
C TRP A 288 -1.31 5.96 3.77
N GLY A 289 -1.34 4.64 3.58
CA GLY A 289 -0.83 3.99 2.37
C GLY A 289 0.70 3.80 2.37
N GLY A 290 1.42 4.34 3.36
CA GLY A 290 2.88 4.29 3.44
C GLY A 290 3.41 2.91 3.85
N THR A 291 4.46 2.44 3.17
CA THR A 291 5.15 1.17 3.46
C THR A 291 6.67 1.30 3.39
N SER A 292 7.19 2.48 3.73
CA SER A 292 8.62 2.77 3.75
C SER A 292 8.97 3.61 4.96
N VAL A 293 10.24 3.60 5.36
CA VAL A 293 10.78 4.44 6.43
C VAL A 293 10.60 5.96 6.24
N LYS A 294 10.12 6.44 5.08
CA LYS A 294 9.71 7.84 4.91
C LYS A 294 8.37 8.16 5.57
N GLY A 295 7.57 7.15 5.84
CA GLY A 295 6.27 7.24 6.50
C GLY A 295 5.47 5.96 6.28
N MET A 296 4.81 5.48 7.33
CA MET A 296 4.17 4.16 7.32
C MET A 296 2.82 4.19 7.99
N ASP A 297 1.83 3.53 7.40
CA ASP A 297 0.62 3.18 8.15
C ASP A 297 0.86 1.96 9.04
N CYS A 298 -0.16 1.57 9.80
CA CYS A 298 -0.05 0.47 10.76
C CYS A 298 0.33 -0.87 10.11
N SER A 299 -0.31 -1.21 8.99
CA SER A 299 -0.06 -2.44 8.26
C SER A 299 1.16 -2.38 7.34
N GLY A 300 1.52 -1.19 6.85
CA GLY A 300 2.77 -0.95 6.14
C GLY A 300 3.97 -1.10 7.06
N PHE A 301 3.85 -0.67 8.32
CA PHE A 301 4.88 -0.87 9.35
C PHE A 301 5.12 -2.35 9.65
N THR A 302 4.07 -3.14 9.91
CA THR A 302 4.21 -4.60 10.13
C THR A 302 4.76 -5.29 8.89
N LYS A 303 4.29 -4.93 7.69
CA LYS A 303 4.82 -5.45 6.42
C LYS A 303 6.34 -5.22 6.32
N THR A 304 6.83 -4.02 6.62
CA THR A 304 8.27 -3.74 6.53
C THR A 304 9.09 -4.46 7.60
N ILE A 305 8.59 -4.60 8.83
CA ILE A 305 9.27 -5.41 9.86
C ILE A 305 9.52 -6.82 9.34
N PHE A 306 8.48 -7.46 8.81
CA PHE A 306 8.54 -8.83 8.33
C PHE A 306 9.36 -8.95 7.04
N PHE A 307 9.25 -7.99 6.11
CA PHE A 307 10.05 -7.97 4.88
C PHE A 307 11.54 -7.93 5.19
N MET A 308 11.95 -7.09 6.14
CA MET A 308 13.36 -6.98 6.56
C MET A 308 13.87 -8.22 7.31
N ASN A 309 12.95 -9.13 7.65
CA ASN A 309 13.19 -10.44 8.24
C ASN A 309 12.92 -11.60 7.25
N GLY A 310 12.77 -11.30 5.96
CA GLY A 310 12.65 -12.30 4.90
C GLY A 310 11.23 -12.74 4.57
N LEU A 311 10.20 -12.07 5.11
CA LEU A 311 8.80 -12.52 4.99
C LEU A 311 7.91 -11.45 4.36
N VAL A 312 7.18 -11.83 3.30
CA VAL A 312 6.24 -10.92 2.61
C VAL A 312 4.82 -11.13 3.16
N LEU A 313 4.30 -10.14 3.87
CA LEU A 313 2.93 -10.16 4.37
C LEU A 313 1.94 -9.55 3.35
N PRO A 314 0.64 -9.89 3.45
CA PRO A 314 -0.42 -9.09 2.83
C PRO A 314 -0.36 -7.63 3.24
N ARG A 315 -0.84 -6.73 2.37
CA ARG A 315 -0.68 -5.29 2.54
C ARG A 315 -1.52 -4.70 3.66
N ASP A 316 -2.79 -5.10 3.76
CA ASP A 316 -3.74 -4.44 4.66
C ASP A 316 -3.94 -5.20 5.97
N ALA A 317 -4.21 -4.49 7.07
CA ALA A 317 -4.54 -5.12 8.36
C ALA A 317 -5.72 -6.10 8.24
N SER A 318 -6.72 -5.78 7.39
CA SER A 318 -7.85 -6.65 7.10
C SER A 318 -7.48 -7.94 6.38
N GLN A 319 -6.31 -8.02 5.75
CA GLN A 319 -5.78 -9.23 5.11
C GLN A 319 -4.80 -9.95 6.05
N GLN A 320 -3.95 -9.19 6.75
CA GLN A 320 -2.97 -9.72 7.71
C GLN A 320 -3.64 -10.50 8.86
N VAL A 321 -4.86 -10.15 9.28
CA VAL A 321 -5.58 -10.89 10.34
C VAL A 321 -5.89 -12.35 9.95
N HIS A 322 -5.91 -12.65 8.64
CA HIS A 322 -6.27 -13.98 8.12
C HIS A 322 -5.09 -14.93 7.97
N ILE A 323 -3.86 -14.45 8.21
CA ILE A 323 -2.66 -15.30 8.18
C ILE A 323 -2.17 -15.64 9.59
N GLY A 324 -1.43 -16.72 9.70
CA GLY A 324 -0.85 -17.21 10.97
C GLY A 324 -1.87 -17.88 11.88
N GLU A 325 -1.40 -18.24 13.07
CA GLU A 325 -2.19 -18.96 14.08
C GLU A 325 -2.90 -17.99 15.02
N LEU A 326 -4.08 -18.36 15.53
CA LEU A 326 -4.77 -17.56 16.55
C LEU A 326 -4.06 -17.74 17.90
N VAL A 327 -3.71 -16.63 18.56
CA VAL A 327 -3.14 -16.65 19.92
C VAL A 327 -4.27 -16.53 20.94
N ASP A 328 -4.34 -17.46 21.89
CA ASP A 328 -5.35 -17.43 22.95
C ASP A 328 -5.06 -16.30 23.94
N THR A 329 -5.95 -15.30 23.94
CA THR A 329 -5.89 -14.10 24.77
C THR A 329 -7.10 -13.99 25.72
N LYS A 330 -7.90 -15.06 25.87
CA LYS A 330 -9.13 -15.04 26.67
C LYS A 330 -8.87 -14.84 28.17
N SER A 331 -7.75 -15.36 28.67
CA SER A 331 -7.37 -15.31 30.09
C SER A 331 -6.28 -14.27 30.38
N GLY A 332 -5.98 -13.37 29.44
CA GLY A 332 -4.91 -12.38 29.55
C GLY A 332 -3.86 -12.52 28.46
N TRP A 333 -2.62 -12.12 28.77
CA TRP A 333 -1.55 -11.94 27.77
C TRP A 333 -0.41 -12.98 27.89
N ASP A 334 -0.54 -13.98 28.76
CA ASP A 334 0.55 -14.92 29.08
C ASP A 334 1.01 -15.76 27.88
N ASN A 335 0.12 -15.99 26.90
CA ASN A 335 0.45 -16.71 25.67
C ASN A 335 1.10 -15.83 24.59
N MET A 336 1.13 -14.51 24.77
CA MET A 336 1.69 -13.59 23.79
C MET A 336 3.21 -13.70 23.74
N ARG A 337 3.74 -13.70 22.53
CA ARG A 337 5.18 -13.74 22.26
C ARG A 337 5.57 -12.55 21.39
N PRO A 338 6.76 -11.94 21.60
CA PRO A 338 7.21 -10.87 20.72
C PRO A 338 7.15 -11.29 19.26
N GLY A 339 6.64 -10.43 18.39
CA GLY A 339 6.36 -10.75 16.99
C GLY A 339 4.89 -11.09 16.69
N ASP A 340 4.07 -11.44 17.70
CA ASP A 340 2.64 -11.63 17.50
C ASP A 340 1.98 -10.32 17.04
N LEU A 341 1.13 -10.39 16.01
CA LEU A 341 0.38 -9.23 15.51
C LEU A 341 -0.93 -9.07 16.27
N LEU A 342 -1.19 -7.88 16.81
CA LEU A 342 -2.44 -7.52 17.48
C LEU A 342 -3.32 -6.75 16.51
N PHE A 343 -4.59 -7.15 16.40
CA PHE A 343 -5.56 -6.53 15.51
C PHE A 343 -6.66 -5.83 16.31
N PHE A 344 -7.01 -4.64 15.84
CA PHE A 344 -7.98 -3.78 16.51
C PHE A 344 -9.03 -3.27 15.55
N GLY A 345 -10.22 -3.00 16.07
CA GLY A 345 -11.29 -2.38 15.33
C GLY A 345 -12.66 -2.51 15.98
N SER A 346 -13.62 -3.08 15.26
CA SER A 346 -14.99 -3.24 15.74
C SER A 346 -15.45 -4.68 15.54
N PRO A 347 -15.91 -5.38 16.59
CA PRO A 347 -16.39 -6.75 16.46
C PRO A 347 -17.67 -6.80 15.63
N ALA A 348 -18.00 -7.99 15.11
CA ALA A 348 -19.29 -8.21 14.46
C ALA A 348 -20.42 -7.98 15.48
N LYS A 349 -21.37 -7.11 15.14
CA LYS A 349 -22.48 -6.73 16.03
C LYS A 349 -23.66 -6.22 15.21
N ASP A 350 -24.89 -6.54 15.64
CA ASP A 350 -26.14 -6.05 15.05
C ASP A 350 -26.22 -6.25 13.52
N GLY A 351 -25.81 -7.44 13.05
CA GLY A 351 -25.77 -7.79 11.62
C GLY A 351 -24.65 -7.12 10.82
N LYS A 352 -23.82 -6.27 11.44
CA LYS A 352 -22.64 -5.68 10.80
C LYS A 352 -21.45 -6.63 10.92
N PRO A 353 -20.69 -6.85 9.84
CA PRO A 353 -19.49 -7.67 9.89
C PRO A 353 -18.42 -7.00 10.75
N GLU A 354 -17.51 -7.81 11.28
CA GLU A 354 -16.32 -7.32 11.94
C GLU A 354 -15.48 -6.45 11.00
N ARG A 355 -14.83 -5.43 11.57
CA ARG A 355 -13.93 -4.54 10.85
C ARG A 355 -12.61 -4.42 11.58
N VAL A 356 -11.56 -4.99 11.01
CA VAL A 356 -10.18 -4.75 11.40
C VAL A 356 -9.70 -3.45 10.75
N VAL A 357 -9.24 -2.49 11.54
CA VAL A 357 -8.81 -1.17 11.04
C VAL A 357 -7.43 -0.75 11.54
N HIS A 358 -6.84 -1.50 12.48
CA HIS A 358 -5.51 -1.22 12.98
C HIS A 358 -4.76 -2.50 13.33
N VAL A 359 -3.44 -2.45 13.25
CA VAL A 359 -2.55 -3.55 13.61
C VAL A 359 -1.31 -3.01 14.33
N GLY A 360 -0.82 -3.76 15.32
CA GLY A 360 0.46 -3.55 15.99
C GLY A 360 1.17 -4.87 16.19
N MET A 361 2.41 -4.84 16.68
CA MET A 361 3.19 -6.04 16.97
C MET A 361 3.55 -6.08 18.46
N TRP A 362 3.31 -7.21 19.11
CA TRP A 362 3.72 -7.44 20.50
C TRP A 362 5.24 -7.42 20.60
N ILE A 363 5.76 -6.81 21.66
CA ILE A 363 7.21 -6.76 21.91
C ILE A 363 7.60 -7.32 23.29
N GLY A 364 6.64 -7.86 24.05
CA GLY A 364 6.87 -8.46 25.36
C GLY A 364 6.98 -7.45 26.50
N GLY A 365 7.61 -7.86 27.61
CA GLY A 365 7.82 -7.01 28.78
C GLY A 365 6.51 -6.65 29.51
N ASN A 366 6.27 -5.36 29.72
CA ASN A 366 5.11 -4.82 30.45
C ASN A 366 3.83 -4.78 29.58
N GLN A 367 3.52 -5.91 28.93
CA GLN A 367 2.41 -6.05 27.99
C GLN A 367 2.47 -5.02 26.85
N GLU A 368 3.67 -4.79 26.31
CA GLU A 368 3.91 -3.73 25.34
C GLU A 368 3.75 -4.22 23.90
N PHE A 369 3.32 -3.29 23.05
CA PHE A 369 3.24 -3.46 21.61
C PHE A 369 3.75 -2.20 20.92
N ILE A 370 4.32 -2.38 19.72
CA ILE A 370 4.79 -1.30 18.85
C ILE A 370 3.87 -1.20 17.64
N HIS A 371 3.47 0.02 17.29
CA HIS A 371 2.56 0.28 16.17
C HIS A 371 2.86 1.63 15.52
N SER A 372 2.38 1.86 14.30
CA SER A 372 2.37 3.19 13.68
C SER A 372 1.02 3.86 13.88
N ALA A 373 0.96 4.86 14.77
CA ALA A 373 -0.23 5.66 15.06
C ALA A 373 0.17 7.11 15.36
N GLY A 374 0.02 7.99 14.36
CA GLY A 374 0.63 9.33 14.33
C GLY A 374 2.15 9.28 14.08
N ARG A 375 2.85 8.37 14.75
CA ARG A 375 4.21 7.92 14.47
C ARG A 375 4.38 6.47 14.94
N VAL A 376 5.49 5.82 14.59
CA VAL A 376 5.89 4.57 15.22
C VAL A 376 6.17 4.83 16.70
N ARG A 377 5.46 4.13 17.59
CA ARG A 377 5.52 4.31 19.05
C ARG A 377 5.23 3.01 19.77
N ILE A 378 5.63 2.95 21.04
CA ILE A 378 5.38 1.82 21.94
C ILE A 378 4.29 2.22 22.93
N ASN A 379 3.28 1.36 23.03
CA ASN A 379 2.18 1.48 23.98
C ASN A 379 2.01 0.16 24.73
N SER A 380 1.21 0.19 25.80
CA SER A 380 0.97 -0.99 26.65
C SER A 380 -0.51 -1.35 26.76
N MET A 381 -0.80 -2.65 26.77
CA MET A 381 -2.10 -3.20 27.12
C MET A 381 -2.35 -3.26 28.63
N ASN A 382 -1.31 -3.05 29.46
CA ASN A 382 -1.43 -3.04 30.91
C ASN A 382 -2.05 -1.71 31.38
N PRO A 383 -3.24 -1.70 32.03
CA PRO A 383 -3.89 -0.48 32.52
C PRO A 383 -3.08 0.30 33.57
N SER A 384 -2.11 -0.35 34.22
CA SER A 384 -1.24 0.28 35.21
C SER A 384 0.03 0.90 34.62
N ALA A 385 0.29 0.71 33.31
CA ALA A 385 1.48 1.23 32.65
C ALA A 385 1.34 2.72 32.32
N ALA A 386 2.43 3.48 32.44
CA ALA A 386 2.44 4.91 32.10
C ALA A 386 2.13 5.19 30.61
N ASN A 387 2.44 4.25 29.72
CA ASN A 387 2.17 4.28 28.29
C ASN A 387 0.94 3.45 27.89
N HIS A 388 0.01 3.22 28.81
CA HIS A 388 -1.23 2.49 28.53
C HIS A 388 -2.04 3.14 27.41
N ASP A 389 -2.47 2.34 26.44
CA ASP A 389 -3.38 2.77 25.37
C ASP A 389 -4.78 2.19 25.59
N ALA A 390 -5.58 2.88 26.41
CA ALA A 390 -6.95 2.48 26.72
C ALA A 390 -7.86 2.43 25.48
N PHE A 391 -7.56 3.26 24.48
CA PHE A 391 -8.34 3.33 23.26
C PHE A 391 -8.16 2.07 22.41
N GLU A 392 -6.92 1.65 22.18
CA GLU A 392 -6.65 0.40 21.45
C GLU A 392 -7.08 -0.83 22.27
N LEU A 393 -6.86 -0.85 23.59
CA LEU A 393 -7.33 -1.96 24.43
C LEU A 393 -8.85 -2.16 24.30
N GLY A 394 -9.64 -1.08 24.32
CA GLY A 394 -11.10 -1.13 24.17
C GLY A 394 -11.58 -1.60 22.78
N ARG A 395 -10.66 -1.76 21.82
CA ARG A 395 -10.93 -2.13 20.43
C ARG A 395 -10.18 -3.38 19.99
N PHE A 396 -9.47 -4.05 20.90
CA PHE A 396 -8.75 -5.28 20.61
C PHE A 396 -9.70 -6.38 20.12
N LEU A 397 -9.33 -7.05 19.03
CA LEU A 397 -10.13 -8.10 18.40
C LEU A 397 -9.50 -9.49 18.54
N ARG A 398 -8.17 -9.60 18.35
CA ARG A 398 -7.38 -10.83 18.50
C ARG A 398 -5.90 -10.57 18.26
N ALA A 399 -5.08 -11.55 18.60
CA ALA A 399 -3.69 -11.64 18.19
C ALA A 399 -3.46 -12.83 17.24
N LYS A 400 -2.51 -12.68 16.31
CA LYS A 400 -2.09 -13.72 15.37
C LYS A 400 -0.58 -13.93 15.45
N ARG A 401 -0.14 -15.18 15.52
CA ARG A 401 1.27 -15.57 15.43
C ARG A 401 1.61 -15.95 14.00
N VAL A 402 2.46 -15.16 13.36
CA VAL A 402 2.81 -15.36 11.95
C VAL A 402 4.03 -16.27 11.86
N SER A 403 3.86 -17.44 11.24
CA SER A 403 4.96 -18.32 10.84
C SER A 403 5.35 -18.06 9.37
N PRO A 404 6.56 -18.43 8.93
CA PRO A 404 6.99 -18.27 7.53
C PRO A 404 6.01 -18.87 6.52
N GLU A 405 5.48 -20.07 6.80
CA GLU A 405 4.59 -20.82 5.92
C GLU A 405 3.21 -20.15 5.75
N ALA A 406 2.85 -19.29 6.69
CA ALA A 406 1.60 -18.52 6.64
C ALA A 406 1.71 -17.24 5.79
N THR A 407 2.92 -16.85 5.38
CA THR A 407 3.15 -15.62 4.61
C THR A 407 2.98 -15.84 3.12
N LEU A 408 2.88 -14.76 2.34
CA LEU A 408 2.71 -14.88 0.88
C LEU A 408 3.98 -15.37 0.19
N VAL A 409 5.14 -14.95 0.71
CA VAL A 409 6.45 -15.33 0.21
C VAL A 409 7.44 -15.37 1.38
N ASP A 410 8.13 -16.49 1.50
CA ASP A 410 9.39 -16.57 2.24
C ASP A 410 10.56 -16.34 1.27
N LEU A 411 11.27 -15.21 1.45
CA LEU A 411 12.37 -14.81 0.58
C LEU A 411 13.54 -15.81 0.63
N ARG A 412 13.62 -16.61 1.69
CA ARG A 412 14.64 -17.66 1.87
C ARG A 412 14.39 -18.86 0.97
N GLU A 413 13.16 -19.05 0.53
CA GLU A 413 12.75 -20.13 -0.37
C GLU A 413 12.53 -19.63 -1.80
N LYS A 414 12.04 -18.39 -1.95
CA LYS A 414 11.72 -17.79 -3.24
C LYS A 414 12.15 -16.33 -3.29
N SER A 415 13.19 -16.05 -4.05
CA SER A 415 13.64 -14.68 -4.32
C SER A 415 12.62 -13.88 -5.10
N LEU A 416 12.55 -12.57 -4.84
CA LEU A 416 11.84 -11.61 -5.68
C LEU A 416 12.72 -11.07 -6.81
N TYR A 417 14.04 -11.05 -6.62
CA TYR A 417 14.95 -10.24 -7.44
C TYR A 417 15.92 -11.06 -8.31
N GLU A 418 15.82 -12.39 -8.24
CA GLU A 418 16.74 -13.35 -8.86
C GLU A 418 16.00 -14.50 -9.52
#